data_AF-A0A1I6GJX6-F1
#
_entry.id   AF-A0A1I6GJX6-F1
#
_cell.length_a   1.000
_cell.length_b   1.000
_cell.length_c   1.000
_cell.angle_alpha   90.00
_cell.angle_beta   90.00
_cell.angle_gamma   90.00
#
_symmetry.space_group_name_H-M   'P 1'
#
loop_
_entity.id
_entity.type
_entity.pdbx_description
1 polymer ?
#
loop_
_entity_poly.entity_id
_entity_poly.type
_entity_poly.pdbx_seq_one_letter_code
_entity_poly.pdbx_strand_id
1 'polypeptide(L)'
;MSNQSIFNHQLQTRLEHEINALEQRIKQLNISEENFSDWFDAQLFNAEASQPLDYVHELRQTLVSLTKATTTSRSQWLSERLAHQLGALHQALRWFEHHR
;
A
#
# COMPACT_ATOMS: atom_id res chain seq x y z
N MET A 1 26.72 17.96 -8.82
CA MET A 1 25.93 16.77 -9.21
C MET A 1 24.62 16.84 -8.47
N SER A 2 23.54 17.21 -9.17
CA SER A 2 22.24 17.42 -8.55
C SER A 2 21.49 16.10 -8.49
N ASN A 3 21.37 15.49 -7.32
CA ASN A 3 20.43 14.41 -7.07
C ASN A 3 19.01 14.99 -7.04
N GLN A 4 18.47 15.32 -8.20
CA GLN A 4 17.03 15.57 -8.35
C GLN A 4 16.35 14.21 -8.22
N SER A 5 15.44 14.08 -7.26
CA SER A 5 14.60 12.89 -7.10
C SER A 5 13.92 12.58 -8.43
N ILE A 6 14.33 11.49 -9.09
CA ILE A 6 13.68 10.98 -10.32
C ILE A 6 12.36 10.27 -9.91
N PHE A 7 11.61 10.83 -8.97
CA PHE A 7 10.28 10.34 -8.64
C PHE A 7 9.28 11.31 -9.28
N ASN A 8 8.65 10.85 -10.35
CA ASN A 8 7.73 11.66 -11.14
C ASN A 8 6.53 12.06 -10.27
N HIS A 9 6.30 13.37 -10.12
CA HIS A 9 5.16 13.91 -9.36
C HIS A 9 3.81 13.33 -9.84
N GLN A 10 3.66 13.06 -11.14
CA GLN A 10 2.46 12.44 -11.69
C GLN A 10 2.28 11.00 -11.20
N LEU A 11 3.39 10.24 -11.08
CA LEU A 11 3.35 8.88 -10.55
C LEU A 11 2.98 8.90 -9.06
N GLN A 12 3.59 9.81 -8.28
CA GLN A 12 3.22 10.01 -6.88
C GLN A 12 1.72 10.29 -6.74
N THR A 13 1.20 11.26 -7.49
CA THR A 13 -0.21 11.65 -7.43
C THR A 13 -1.12 10.46 -7.78
N ARG A 14 -0.75 9.63 -8.76
CA ARG A 14 -1.52 8.43 -9.12
C ARG A 14 -1.54 7.40 -7.98
N LEU A 15 -0.39 7.14 -7.37
CA LEU A 15 -0.27 6.20 -6.24
C LEU A 15 -1.06 6.70 -5.02
N GLU A 16 -1.04 8.01 -4.73
CA GLU A 16 -1.86 8.60 -3.67
C GLU A 16 -3.35 8.41 -3.93
N HIS A 17 -3.83 8.66 -5.16
CA HIS A 17 -5.23 8.40 -5.53
C HIS A 17 -5.61 6.92 -5.39
N GLU A 18 -4.72 6.01 -5.78
CA GLU A 18 -4.95 4.58 -5.68
C GLU A 18 -5.05 4.12 -4.22
N ILE A 19 -4.13 4.54 -3.36
CA ILE A 19 -4.16 4.25 -1.93
C ILE A 19 -5.44 4.82 -1.28
N ASN A 20 -5.85 6.03 -1.68
CA ASN A 20 -7.09 6.63 -1.19
C ASN A 20 -8.32 5.82 -1.64
N ALA A 21 -8.33 5.30 -2.88
CA ALA A 21 -9.42 4.45 -3.35
C ALA A 21 -9.51 3.12 -2.57
N LEU A 22 -8.37 2.51 -2.23
CA LEU A 22 -8.31 1.31 -1.40
C LEU A 22 -8.88 1.58 0.00
N GLU A 23 -8.53 2.71 0.61
CA GLU A 23 -9.08 3.11 1.91
C GLU A 23 -10.62 3.24 1.87
N GLN A 24 -11.15 3.89 0.83
CA GLN A 24 -12.61 4.05 0.69
C GLN A 24 -13.30 2.70 0.52
N ARG A 25 -12.73 1.79 -0.26
CA ARG A 25 -13.27 0.43 -0.44
C ARG A 25 -13.29 -0.34 0.88
N ILE A 26 -12.20 -0.31 1.65
CA ILE A 26 -12.14 -0.92 2.99
C ILE A 26 -13.27 -0.40 3.88
N LYS A 27 -13.46 0.92 3.92
CA LYS A 27 -14.53 1.56 4.72
C LYS A 27 -15.92 1.14 4.26
N GLN A 28 -16.15 1.02 2.95
CA GLN A 28 -17.44 0.59 2.38
C GLN A 28 -17.74 -0.89 2.61
N LEU A 29 -16.70 -1.72 2.56
CA LEU A 29 -16.82 -3.16 2.80
C LEU A 29 -17.06 -3.47 4.28
N ASN A 30 -16.71 -2.54 5.19
CA ASN A 30 -16.88 -2.68 6.64
C ASN A 30 -16.31 -4.02 7.15
N ILE A 31 -15.11 -4.37 6.66
CA ILE A 31 -14.46 -5.65 6.94
C ILE A 31 -13.92 -5.61 8.37
N SER A 32 -14.31 -6.59 9.19
CA SER A 32 -13.71 -6.80 10.51
C SER A 32 -12.32 -7.42 10.38
N GLU A 33 -11.45 -7.14 11.34
CA GLU A 33 -10.09 -7.69 11.45
C GLU A 33 -10.06 -9.22 11.28
N GLU A 34 -10.90 -9.93 12.03
CA GLU A 34 -10.99 -11.40 12.02
C GLU A 34 -11.26 -11.97 10.63
N ASN A 35 -12.18 -11.37 9.87
CA ASN A 35 -12.51 -11.84 8.53
C ASN A 35 -11.39 -11.54 7.52
N PHE A 36 -10.60 -10.49 7.76
CA PHE A 36 -9.53 -10.08 6.87
C PHE A 36 -8.26 -10.90 7.07
N SER A 37 -7.86 -11.14 8.34
CA SER A 37 -6.64 -11.86 8.69
C SER A 37 -6.61 -13.31 8.21
N ASP A 38 -7.78 -13.96 8.13
CA ASP A 38 -7.87 -15.36 7.72
C ASP A 38 -7.56 -15.59 6.24
N TRP A 39 -7.68 -14.55 5.41
CA TRP A 39 -7.47 -14.64 3.97
C TRP A 39 -6.25 -13.83 3.49
N PHE A 40 -5.82 -12.85 4.27
CA PHE A 40 -4.76 -11.91 3.88
C PHE A 40 -3.37 -12.33 4.36
N ASP A 41 -2.42 -12.49 3.44
CA ASP A 41 -1.02 -12.71 3.78
C ASP A 41 -0.34 -11.38 4.18
N ALA A 42 -0.30 -11.13 5.49
CA ALA A 42 0.32 -9.94 6.07
C ALA A 42 1.86 -9.97 6.08
N GLN A 43 2.54 -11.00 5.55
CA GLN A 43 4.01 -11.08 5.55
C GLN A 43 4.71 -9.92 4.82
N LEU A 44 3.99 -9.24 3.93
CA LEU A 44 4.49 -8.06 3.20
C LEU A 44 4.36 -6.75 4.00
N PHE A 45 3.74 -6.80 5.18
CA PHE A 45 3.44 -5.66 6.05
C PHE A 45 4.14 -5.80 7.40
N ASN A 46 4.13 -4.73 8.19
CA ASN A 46 4.64 -4.75 9.55
C ASN A 46 3.80 -5.68 10.43
N ALA A 47 4.46 -6.41 11.33
CA ALA A 47 3.82 -7.37 12.22
C ALA A 47 2.81 -6.75 13.20
N GLU A 48 2.86 -5.43 13.41
CA GLU A 48 1.91 -4.69 14.24
C GLU A 48 0.63 -4.28 13.47
N ALA A 49 0.59 -4.44 12.14
CA ALA A 49 -0.58 -4.13 11.35
C ALA A 49 -1.57 -5.28 11.40
N SER A 50 -2.69 -5.08 12.10
CA SER A 50 -3.73 -6.09 12.27
C SER A 50 -5.04 -5.72 11.59
N GLN A 51 -5.30 -4.42 11.37
CA GLN A 51 -6.53 -3.97 10.73
C GLN A 51 -6.32 -3.64 9.25
N PRO A 52 -7.35 -3.80 8.40
CA PRO A 52 -7.30 -3.42 6.99
C PRO A 52 -6.78 -1.99 6.74
N LEU A 53 -7.13 -1.05 7.63
CA LEU A 53 -6.69 0.34 7.55
C LEU A 53 -5.22 0.54 7.92
N ASP A 54 -4.62 -0.34 8.72
CA ASP A 54 -3.20 -0.26 9.07
C ASP A 54 -2.33 -0.54 7.83
N TYR A 55 -2.75 -1.46 6.97
CA TYR A 55 -2.09 -1.73 5.69
C TYR A 55 -2.12 -0.51 4.75
N VAL A 56 -3.20 0.27 4.77
CA VAL A 56 -3.28 1.56 4.04
C VAL A 56 -2.31 2.58 4.64
N HIS A 57 -2.21 2.66 5.97
CA HIS A 57 -1.25 3.54 6.63
C HIS A 57 0.19 3.18 6.25
N GLU A 58 0.53 1.90 6.21
CA GLU A 58 1.86 1.45 5.80
C GLU A 58 2.16 1.78 4.33
N LEU A 59 1.20 1.60 3.42
CA LEU A 59 1.33 2.01 2.01
C LEU A 59 1.68 3.49 1.88
N ARG A 60 1.02 4.36 2.66
CA ARG A 60 1.31 5.80 2.70
C ARG A 60 2.73 6.08 3.21
N GLN A 61 3.16 5.39 4.28
CA GLN A 61 4.50 5.53 4.83
C GLN A 61 5.58 5.07 3.84
N THR A 62 5.36 3.96 3.13
CA THR A 62 6.26 3.46 2.09
C THR A 62 6.35 4.45 0.93
N LEU A 63 5.23 5.02 0.47
CA LEU A 63 5.23 6.04 -0.58
C LEU A 63 5.97 7.32 -0.16
N VAL A 64 5.74 7.83 1.04
CA VAL A 64 6.47 8.98 1.59
C VAL A 64 7.97 8.68 1.72
N SER A 65 8.34 7.46 2.10
CA SER A 65 9.73 7.03 2.16
C SER A 65 10.37 6.95 0.77
N LEU A 66 9.61 6.53 -0.23
CA LEU A 66 10.04 6.43 -1.62
C LEU A 66 10.31 7.80 -2.23
N THR A 67 9.43 8.78 -1.98
CA THR A 67 9.62 10.15 -2.49
C THR A 67 10.82 10.86 -1.87
N LYS A 68 11.20 10.46 -0.64
CA LYS A 68 12.37 10.97 0.08
C LYS A 68 13.65 10.14 -0.15
N ALA A 69 13.58 9.05 -0.90
CA ALA A 69 14.73 8.17 -1.11
C ALA A 69 15.79 8.86 -1.98
N THR A 70 17.02 8.88 -1.50
CA THR A 70 18.15 9.57 -2.14
C THR A 70 19.10 8.64 -2.90
N THR A 71 18.92 7.32 -2.76
CA THR A 71 19.77 6.30 -3.40
C THR A 71 18.94 5.39 -4.29
N THR A 72 19.49 5.00 -5.44
CA THR A 72 18.81 4.12 -6.41
C THR A 72 18.36 2.80 -5.78
N SER A 73 19.24 2.15 -5.00
CA SER A 73 18.91 0.87 -4.36
C SER A 73 17.75 1.00 -3.37
N ARG A 74 17.69 2.08 -2.60
CA ARG A 74 16.59 2.33 -1.66
C ARG A 74 15.29 2.62 -2.40
N SER A 75 15.34 3.42 -3.46
CA SER A 75 14.18 3.71 -4.30
C SER A 75 13.64 2.44 -4.98
N GLN A 76 14.51 1.56 -5.48
CA GLN A 76 14.14 0.28 -6.08
C GLN A 76 13.44 -0.62 -5.07
N TRP A 77 14.07 -0.85 -3.90
CA TRP A 77 13.49 -1.67 -2.85
C TRP A 77 12.14 -1.14 -2.35
N LEU A 78 12.02 0.19 -2.15
CA LEU A 78 10.74 0.80 -1.76
C LEU A 78 9.67 0.71 -2.86
N SER A 79 10.06 0.80 -4.13
CA SER A 79 9.13 0.66 -5.25
C SER A 79 8.60 -0.77 -5.36
N GLU A 80 9.48 -1.77 -5.24
CA GLU A 80 9.11 -3.19 -5.23
C GLU A 80 8.21 -3.50 -4.04
N ARG A 81 8.58 -3.05 -2.84
CA ARG A 81 7.75 -3.21 -1.63
C ARG A 81 6.37 -2.59 -1.81
N LEU A 82 6.29 -1.35 -2.30
CA LEU A 82 5.03 -0.67 -2.53
C LEU A 82 4.16 -1.42 -3.57
N ALA A 83 4.77 -1.93 -4.65
CA ALA A 83 4.06 -2.68 -5.67
C ALA A 83 3.48 -4.01 -5.11
N HIS A 84 4.26 -4.75 -4.32
CA HIS A 84 3.79 -5.97 -3.67
C HIS A 84 2.66 -5.70 -2.67
N GLN A 85 2.81 -4.67 -1.82
CA GLN A 85 1.79 -4.29 -0.85
C GLN A 85 0.48 -3.83 -1.53
N LEU A 86 0.57 -3.03 -2.60
CA LEU A 86 -0.59 -2.62 -3.39
C LEU A 86 -1.28 -3.82 -4.04
N GLY A 87 -0.51 -4.72 -4.65
CA GLY A 87 -1.04 -5.92 -5.29
C GLY A 87 -1.79 -6.82 -4.31
N ALA A 88 -1.20 -7.09 -3.15
CA ALA A 88 -1.81 -7.90 -2.09
C ALA A 88 -3.13 -7.26 -1.60
N LEU A 89 -3.12 -5.96 -1.31
CA LEU A 89 -4.31 -5.28 -0.78
C LEU A 89 -5.43 -5.21 -1.83
N HIS A 90 -5.11 -4.94 -3.10
CA HIS A 90 -6.10 -5.01 -4.19
C HIS A 90 -6.73 -6.39 -4.31
N GLN A 91 -5.92 -7.45 -4.26
CA GLN A 91 -6.41 -8.81 -4.39
C GLN A 91 -7.36 -9.17 -3.24
N ALA A 92 -7.03 -8.74 -2.02
CA ALA A 92 -7.88 -8.88 -0.85
C ALA A 92 -9.23 -8.20 -1.02
N LEU A 93 -9.23 -6.91 -1.34
CA LEU A 93 -10.49 -6.19 -1.48
C LEU A 93 -11.36 -6.74 -2.60
N ARG A 94 -10.76 -7.15 -3.74
CA ARG A 94 -11.53 -7.82 -4.80
C ARG A 94 -12.20 -9.11 -4.35
N TRP A 95 -11.53 -9.90 -3.52
CA TRP A 95 -12.12 -11.13 -2.98
C TRP A 95 -13.34 -10.79 -2.10
N PHE A 96 -13.20 -9.83 -1.18
CA PHE A 96 -14.31 -9.39 -0.32
C PHE A 96 -15.45 -8.73 -1.11
N GLU A 97 -15.15 -7.99 -2.18
CA GLU A 97 -16.15 -7.42 -3.09
C GLU A 97 -16.96 -8.50 -3.82
N HIS A 98 -16.35 -9.65 -4.14
CA HIS A 98 -17.01 -10.74 -4.85
C HIS A 98 -17.79 -11.69 -3.94
N HIS A 99 -17.37 -11.84 -2.67
CA HIS A 99 -17.97 -12.79 -1.72
C HIS A 99 -18.96 -12.13 -0.74
N ARG A 100 -19.38 -10.89 -1.01
CA ARG A 100 -20.42 -10.16 -0.28
C ARG A 100 -21.78 -10.32 -0.96
#